data_AF-B1BP90-F1
#
_entry.id   AF-B1BP90-F1
#
_cell.length_a   1.000
_cell.length_b   1.000
_cell.length_c   1.000
_cell.angle_alpha   90.00
_cell.angle_beta   90.00
_cell.angle_gamma   90.00
#
_symmetry.space_group_name_H-M   'P 1'
#
loop_
_entity.id
_entity.type
_entity.pdbx_description
1 polymer ?
#
loop_
_entity_poly.entity_id
_entity_poly.type
_entity_poly.pdbx_seq_one_letter_code
_entity_poly.pdbx_strand_id
1 'polypeptide(L)'
;MNILLETSLSILNLLNSDVTSAKISQESKININKIEDLRENKIKLNNLTFRETEKLYNLSVNLKLDNKYLESLKSKGKHSSVKINMPVEKLFVSRYDLGLFSLGKFFDINTVFKLKSNSGDLEPVYNITSALISESKENIYPNFAKNLSFLTGYDGGSPRRLADYIEKYSNISRQDIENIIFSKNLIEYDFESDELIGYDNPFVECNKGVESEFLNLYRYNNKLIFKIKGFKVNENYNLNENTDRILKICNVMQEYYSSNLDLKEIRYIKNFTLEETKKYKFNNVYNNIYDYVNLVFVFNEFEIWIPTKIHEENVFNKKEMREFLETLNLTVIDKSLLEKGIKKLDQIINGVGIEKYIEILRIE
;
A
#
# COMPACT_ATOMS: atom_id res chain seq x y z
N MET A 1 21.07 10.48 -11.54
CA MET A 1 22.37 11.20 -11.55
C MET A 1 22.63 11.64 -12.98
N ASN A 2 22.95 12.91 -13.23
CA ASN A 2 23.20 13.43 -14.58
C ASN A 2 24.46 12.77 -15.16
N ILE A 3 24.41 12.21 -16.38
CA ILE A 3 25.53 11.47 -17.00
C ILE A 3 26.80 12.34 -17.03
N LEU A 4 26.67 13.63 -17.34
CA LEU A 4 27.80 14.57 -17.37
C LEU A 4 28.45 14.77 -16.00
N LEU A 5 27.64 14.73 -14.93
CA LEU A 5 28.14 14.84 -13.56
C LEU A 5 28.92 13.59 -13.17
N GLU A 6 28.42 12.40 -13.50
CA GLU A 6 29.08 11.14 -13.17
C GLU A 6 30.42 10.97 -13.89
N THR A 7 30.47 11.31 -15.18
CA THR A 7 31.72 11.30 -15.95
C THR A 7 32.76 12.24 -15.34
N SER A 8 32.35 13.46 -14.99
CA SER A 8 33.25 14.48 -14.44
C SER A 8 33.81 14.06 -13.09
N LEU A 9 32.96 13.57 -12.18
CA LEU A 9 33.39 13.11 -10.85
C LEU A 9 34.33 11.90 -10.94
N SER A 10 34.06 10.97 -11.84
CA SER A 10 34.90 9.78 -12.05
C SER A 10 36.30 10.13 -12.57
N ILE A 11 36.40 11.09 -13.49
CA ILE A 11 37.70 11.59 -13.97
C ILE A 11 38.44 12.33 -12.85
N LEU A 12 37.74 13.15 -12.06
CA LEU A 12 38.35 13.83 -10.90
C LEU A 12 38.88 12.83 -9.87
N ASN A 13 38.14 11.76 -9.59
CA ASN A 13 38.59 10.70 -8.68
C ASN A 13 39.88 10.02 -9.20
N LEU A 14 39.96 9.75 -10.50
CA LEU A 14 41.18 9.23 -11.13
C LEU A 14 42.36 10.21 -10.98
N LEU A 15 42.16 11.49 -11.29
CA LEU A 15 43.21 12.52 -11.22
C LEU A 15 43.67 12.79 -9.79
N ASN A 16 42.81 12.59 -8.80
CA ASN A 16 43.11 12.79 -7.38
C ASN A 16 43.56 11.50 -6.66
N SER A 17 43.64 10.38 -7.38
CA SER A 17 44.08 9.10 -6.81
C SER A 17 45.61 8.98 -6.74
N ASP A 18 46.09 7.92 -6.08
CA ASP A 18 47.52 7.58 -6.01
C ASP A 18 48.09 7.04 -7.34
N VAL A 19 47.26 6.88 -8.38
CA VAL A 19 47.72 6.45 -9.71
C VAL A 19 48.61 7.54 -10.29
N THR A 20 49.85 7.21 -10.64
CA THR A 20 50.83 8.19 -11.13
C THR A 20 50.44 8.76 -12.50
N SER A 21 50.80 10.03 -12.76
CA SER A 21 50.56 10.68 -14.06
C SER A 21 51.16 9.89 -15.24
N ALA A 22 52.32 9.25 -15.03
CA ALA A 22 52.94 8.37 -16.01
C ALA A 22 52.07 7.15 -16.36
N LYS A 23 51.48 6.50 -15.36
CA LYS A 23 50.59 5.36 -15.57
C LYS A 23 49.29 5.78 -16.26
N ILE A 24 48.69 6.90 -15.82
CA ILE A 24 47.49 7.45 -16.48
C ILE A 24 47.79 7.78 -17.95
N SER A 25 48.93 8.42 -18.21
CA SER A 25 49.38 8.76 -19.57
C SER A 25 49.54 7.52 -20.46
N GLN A 26 50.22 6.50 -19.94
CA GLN A 26 50.46 5.25 -20.67
C GLN A 26 49.15 4.52 -21.01
N GLU A 27 48.24 4.39 -20.06
CA GLU A 27 47.01 3.60 -20.24
C GLU A 27 45.93 4.38 -21.01
N SER A 28 45.82 5.69 -20.81
CA SER A 28 44.86 6.53 -21.57
C SER A 28 45.41 7.00 -22.92
N LYS A 29 46.71 6.83 -23.19
CA LYS A 29 47.38 7.39 -24.38
C LYS A 29 47.15 8.91 -24.50
N ILE A 30 47.20 9.62 -23.38
CA ILE A 30 47.14 11.09 -23.29
C ILE A 30 48.53 11.56 -22.83
N ASN A 31 49.01 12.69 -23.36
CA ASN A 31 50.33 13.21 -23.03
C ASN A 31 50.46 13.45 -21.51
N ILE A 32 51.59 13.03 -20.92
CA ILE A 32 51.85 13.12 -19.47
C ILE A 32 51.77 14.56 -18.94
N ASN A 33 52.31 15.55 -19.67
CA ASN A 33 52.27 16.96 -19.28
C ASN A 33 50.81 17.45 -19.19
N LYS A 34 49.96 16.99 -20.11
CA LYS A 34 48.52 17.31 -20.09
C LYS A 34 47.81 16.68 -18.89
N ILE A 35 48.20 15.48 -18.47
CA ILE A 35 47.67 14.86 -17.24
C ILE A 35 48.11 15.65 -16.01
N GLU A 36 49.37 16.07 -15.95
CA GLU A 36 49.89 16.91 -14.85
C GLU A 36 49.16 18.25 -14.79
N ASP A 37 49.00 18.93 -15.93
CA ASP A 37 48.25 20.18 -16.01
C ASP A 37 46.79 20.04 -15.54
N LEU A 38 46.14 18.89 -15.78
CA LEU A 38 44.79 18.60 -15.27
C LEU A 38 44.80 18.38 -13.75
N ARG A 39 45.78 17.66 -13.20
CA ARG A 39 45.91 17.43 -11.74
C ARG A 39 46.19 18.73 -10.99
N GLU A 40 46.98 19.61 -11.59
CA GLU A 40 47.32 20.93 -11.05
C GLU A 40 46.22 21.98 -11.31
N ASN A 41 45.11 21.61 -11.95
CA ASN A 41 44.01 22.49 -12.34
C ASN A 41 44.44 23.66 -13.27
N LYS A 42 45.58 23.54 -13.96
CA LYS A 42 46.00 24.47 -15.03
C LYS A 42 45.10 24.37 -16.25
N ILE A 43 44.54 23.17 -16.51
CA ILE A 43 43.54 22.91 -17.55
C ILE A 43 42.25 22.44 -16.88
N LYS A 44 41.10 23.02 -17.28
CA LYS A 44 39.78 22.57 -16.82
C LYS A 44 39.31 21.34 -17.62
N LEU A 45 38.55 20.46 -16.97
CA LEU A 45 38.01 19.24 -17.60
C LEU A 45 37.14 19.48 -18.84
N ASN A 46 36.41 20.61 -18.88
CA ASN A 46 35.60 20.99 -20.04
C ASN A 46 36.43 21.38 -21.28
N ASN A 47 37.75 21.52 -21.15
CA ASN A 47 38.68 21.75 -22.26
C ASN A 47 39.23 20.45 -22.86
N LEU A 48 38.79 19.28 -22.37
CA LEU A 48 39.14 17.98 -22.95
C LEU A 48 38.30 17.69 -24.18
N THR A 49 38.92 17.03 -25.17
CA THR A 49 38.17 16.46 -26.28
C THR A 49 37.31 15.31 -25.80
N PHE A 50 36.20 15.03 -26.49
CA PHE A 50 35.33 13.90 -26.16
C PHE A 50 36.09 12.57 -26.02
N ARG A 51 37.03 12.31 -26.94
CA ARG A 51 37.86 11.10 -26.92
C ARG A 51 38.79 11.02 -25.71
N GLU A 52 39.32 12.15 -25.23
CA GLU A 52 40.14 12.18 -24.03
C GLU A 52 39.30 11.96 -22.77
N THR A 53 38.14 12.60 -22.70
CA THR A 53 37.15 12.40 -21.63
C THR A 53 36.73 10.94 -21.54
N GLU A 54 36.40 10.30 -22.66
CA GLU A 54 36.02 8.89 -22.72
C GLU A 54 37.13 7.97 -22.22
N LYS A 55 38.38 8.18 -22.66
CA LYS A 55 39.51 7.34 -22.23
C LYS A 55 39.81 7.49 -20.75
N LEU A 56 39.77 8.71 -20.21
CA LEU A 56 39.99 8.94 -18.78
C LEU A 56 38.86 8.35 -17.94
N TYR A 57 37.61 8.47 -18.41
CA TYR A 57 36.47 7.85 -17.75
C TYR A 57 36.58 6.32 -17.76
N ASN A 58 36.84 5.69 -18.91
CA ASN A 58 36.99 4.24 -18.99
C ASN A 58 38.16 3.73 -18.14
N LEU A 59 39.25 4.49 -18.07
CA LEU A 59 40.35 4.18 -17.17
C LEU A 59 39.94 4.26 -15.70
N SER A 60 39.15 5.27 -15.32
CA SER A 60 38.60 5.37 -13.96
C SER A 60 37.72 4.17 -13.60
N VAL A 61 36.90 3.68 -14.54
CA VAL A 61 36.08 2.46 -14.35
C VAL A 61 36.96 1.22 -14.21
N ASN A 62 37.96 1.04 -15.08
CA ASN A 62 38.86 -0.10 -15.05
C ASN A 62 39.66 -0.20 -13.74
N LEU A 63 40.07 0.95 -13.20
CA LEU A 63 40.80 1.04 -11.93
C LEU A 63 39.88 1.07 -10.70
N LYS A 64 38.55 0.98 -10.89
CA LYS A 64 37.54 1.09 -9.82
C LYS A 64 37.69 2.38 -9.02
N LEU A 65 37.85 3.48 -9.74
CA LEU A 65 37.90 4.85 -9.23
C LEU A 65 36.71 5.69 -9.72
N ASP A 66 35.83 5.10 -10.53
CA ASP A 66 34.60 5.75 -10.94
C ASP A 66 33.72 6.09 -9.72
N ASN A 67 32.98 7.18 -9.84
CA ASN A 67 32.25 7.75 -8.72
C ASN A 67 31.15 6.80 -8.22
N LYS A 68 30.48 6.08 -9.11
CA LYS A 68 29.54 5.01 -8.77
C LYS A 68 30.20 3.92 -7.91
N TYR A 69 31.39 3.43 -8.26
CA TYR A 69 32.10 2.46 -7.45
C TYR A 69 32.52 3.03 -6.09
N LEU A 70 33.06 4.25 -6.04
CA LEU A 70 33.50 4.85 -4.77
C LEU A 70 32.34 5.19 -3.83
N GLU A 71 31.21 5.65 -4.34
CA GLU A 71 29.97 5.82 -3.56
C GLU A 71 29.45 4.47 -3.04
N SER A 72 29.61 3.39 -3.81
CA SER A 72 29.31 2.02 -3.33
C SER A 72 30.23 1.58 -2.18
N LEU A 73 31.47 2.08 -2.11
CA LEU A 73 32.38 1.84 -0.99
C LEU A 73 32.07 2.74 0.22
N LYS A 74 31.72 4.02 0.02
CA LYS A 74 31.33 4.93 1.12
C LYS A 74 30.02 4.56 1.78
N SER A 75 29.13 3.88 1.04
CA SER A 75 27.88 3.33 1.56
C SER A 75 28.09 2.02 2.31
N LYS A 76 29.24 1.32 2.15
CA LYS A 76 29.64 0.23 3.05
C LYS A 76 29.88 0.81 4.45
N GLY A 77 29.03 0.43 5.40
CA GLY A 77 29.11 0.84 6.80
C GLY A 77 28.16 1.97 7.22
N LYS A 78 27.62 2.77 6.28
CA LYS A 78 26.54 3.74 6.59
C LYS A 78 25.14 3.14 6.51
N HIS A 79 24.99 2.04 5.79
CA HIS A 79 23.85 1.14 5.90
C HIS A 79 24.38 -0.23 6.32
N SER A 80 24.39 -0.51 7.63
CA SER A 80 24.62 -1.86 8.14
C SER A 80 23.40 -2.70 7.78
N SER A 81 23.32 -3.14 6.52
CA SER A 81 22.37 -4.18 6.16
C SER A 81 22.95 -5.50 6.68
N VAL A 82 22.28 -6.10 7.67
CA VAL A 82 22.59 -7.46 8.09
C VAL A 82 22.17 -8.35 6.93
N LYS A 83 23.14 -9.05 6.33
CA LYS A 83 22.83 -10.10 5.36
C LYS A 83 22.23 -11.27 6.11
N ILE A 84 20.92 -11.45 6.00
CA ILE A 84 20.26 -12.64 6.52
C ILE A 84 20.44 -13.75 5.48
N ASN A 85 21.23 -14.76 5.84
CA ASN A 85 21.34 -16.01 5.08
C ASN A 85 20.16 -16.92 5.45
N MET A 86 18.97 -16.55 4.96
CA MET A 86 17.77 -17.33 5.16
C MET A 86 17.26 -17.79 3.81
N PRO A 87 16.95 -19.08 3.65
CA PRO A 87 16.35 -19.57 2.44
C PRO A 87 14.90 -19.06 2.33
N VAL A 88 14.55 -18.58 1.14
CA VAL A 88 13.27 -17.92 0.84
C VAL A 88 12.48 -18.82 -0.09
N GLU A 89 11.24 -19.09 0.27
CA GLU A 89 10.30 -19.87 -0.56
C GLU A 89 9.55 -18.98 -1.53
N LYS A 90 9.07 -17.81 -1.07
CA LYS A 90 8.20 -16.93 -1.87
C LYS A 90 8.53 -15.46 -1.73
N LEU A 91 8.33 -14.71 -2.81
CA LEU A 91 8.33 -13.25 -2.85
C LEU A 91 6.94 -12.75 -3.21
N PHE A 92 6.40 -11.85 -2.38
CA PHE A 92 5.18 -11.12 -2.66
C PHE A 92 5.51 -9.64 -2.86
N VAL A 93 4.98 -9.05 -3.94
CA VAL A 93 5.09 -7.62 -4.23
C VAL A 93 3.75 -7.06 -4.66
N SER A 94 3.36 -5.96 -4.05
CA SER A 94 2.21 -5.16 -4.42
C SER A 94 2.66 -3.78 -4.87
N ARG A 95 2.00 -3.23 -5.89
CA ARG A 95 2.15 -1.82 -6.28
C ARG A 95 1.43 -0.86 -5.34
N TYR A 96 0.46 -1.37 -4.58
CA TYR A 96 -0.45 -0.60 -3.74
C TYR A 96 -0.43 -1.09 -2.29
N ASP A 97 -0.76 -0.22 -1.34
CA ASP A 97 -0.55 -0.50 0.08
C ASP A 97 -1.37 -1.70 0.57
N LEU A 98 -2.61 -1.87 0.11
CA LEU A 98 -3.53 -2.91 0.59
C LEU A 98 -3.41 -4.23 -0.16
N GLY A 99 -2.45 -4.36 -1.07
CA GLY A 99 -2.35 -5.54 -1.92
C GLY A 99 -1.97 -6.82 -1.20
N LEU A 100 -1.00 -6.75 -0.28
CA LEU A 100 -0.67 -7.92 0.54
C LEU A 100 -1.78 -8.25 1.54
N PHE A 101 -2.54 -7.23 1.95
CA PHE A 101 -3.75 -7.42 2.76
C PHE A 101 -4.84 -8.16 1.98
N SER A 102 -5.06 -7.85 0.70
CA SER A 102 -6.03 -8.59 -0.11
C SER A 102 -5.67 -10.07 -0.35
N LEU A 103 -4.45 -10.51 -0.04
CA LEU A 103 -4.02 -11.90 -0.16
C LEU A 103 -3.91 -12.62 1.19
N GLY A 104 -4.36 -11.99 2.29
CA GLY A 104 -4.17 -12.54 3.63
C GLY A 104 -2.71 -12.56 4.09
N LYS A 105 -1.79 -11.93 3.35
CA LYS A 105 -0.35 -11.88 3.65
C LYS A 105 0.03 -10.65 4.47
N PHE A 106 -0.96 -10.03 5.11
CA PHE A 106 -0.75 -8.87 5.94
C PHE A 106 0.04 -9.25 7.20
N PHE A 107 1.24 -8.69 7.30
CA PHE A 107 2.24 -9.01 8.32
C PHE A 107 1.79 -8.69 9.75
N ASP A 108 0.77 -7.85 9.93
CA ASP A 108 0.48 -7.26 11.22
C ASP A 108 -0.80 -7.75 11.91
N ILE A 109 -1.45 -8.84 11.49
CA ILE A 109 -2.68 -9.28 12.18
C ILE A 109 -2.46 -9.71 13.64
N ASN A 110 -1.34 -10.36 13.93
CA ASN A 110 -0.98 -10.72 15.30
C ASN A 110 -0.68 -9.51 16.19
N THR A 111 -0.39 -8.35 15.60
CA THR A 111 -0.15 -7.06 16.28
C THR A 111 -1.41 -6.19 16.30
N VAL A 112 -2.25 -6.26 15.26
CA VAL A 112 -3.56 -5.61 15.11
C VAL A 112 -4.51 -6.00 16.25
N PHE A 113 -4.46 -7.25 16.72
CA PHE A 113 -5.29 -7.72 17.84
C PHE A 113 -4.57 -7.82 19.19
N LYS A 114 -3.22 -7.72 19.26
CA LYS A 114 -2.46 -7.84 20.54
C LYS A 114 -1.85 -6.55 21.07
N LEU A 115 -1.74 -5.49 20.29
CA LEU A 115 -1.39 -4.18 20.84
C LEU A 115 -2.67 -3.47 21.25
N LYS A 116 -3.01 -3.52 22.54
CA LYS A 116 -3.97 -2.59 23.15
C LYS A 116 -3.61 -1.18 22.65
N SER A 117 -4.50 -0.52 21.91
CA SER A 117 -4.31 0.90 21.63
C SER A 117 -4.41 1.63 22.98
N ASN A 118 -3.28 2.14 23.47
CA ASN A 118 -3.27 2.94 24.69
C ASN A 118 -3.84 4.36 24.43
N SER A 119 -3.87 4.76 23.18
CA SER A 119 -4.52 5.94 22.64
C SER A 119 -5.99 5.59 22.34
N GLY A 120 -6.94 6.31 22.94
CA GLY A 120 -8.36 6.24 22.58
C GLY A 120 -8.67 6.86 21.22
N ASP A 121 -7.72 6.84 20.28
CA ASP A 121 -7.71 7.58 19.02
C ASP A 121 -7.72 6.63 17.80
N LEU A 122 -8.18 7.15 16.66
CA LEU A 122 -8.18 6.46 15.38
C LEU A 122 -6.79 6.51 14.73
N GLU A 123 -6.18 5.35 14.49
CA GLU A 123 -4.80 5.23 14.00
C GLU A 123 -4.77 4.69 12.56
N PRO A 124 -3.99 5.28 11.63
CA PRO A 124 -3.81 4.69 10.30
C PRO A 124 -3.04 3.38 10.39
N VAL A 125 -3.46 2.36 9.63
CA VAL A 125 -2.72 1.11 9.50
C VAL A 125 -1.74 1.25 8.34
N TYR A 126 -0.45 1.12 8.65
CA TYR A 126 0.61 1.15 7.64
C TYR A 126 0.80 -0.25 7.07
N ASN A 127 0.63 -0.37 5.76
CA ASN A 127 0.82 -1.64 5.06
C ASN A 127 2.19 -1.72 4.40
N ILE A 128 2.68 -2.96 4.28
CA ILE A 128 3.89 -3.26 3.53
C ILE A 128 3.51 -3.64 2.10
N THR A 129 4.29 -3.16 1.14
CA THR A 129 4.07 -3.44 -0.28
C THR A 129 4.93 -4.59 -0.79
N SER A 130 5.84 -5.14 0.01
CA SER A 130 6.54 -6.37 -0.35
C SER A 130 6.98 -7.17 0.86
N ALA A 131 6.96 -8.49 0.71
CA ALA A 131 7.29 -9.45 1.75
C ALA A 131 7.96 -10.70 1.17
N LEU A 132 8.83 -11.33 1.97
CA LEU A 132 9.44 -12.63 1.68
C LEU A 132 8.92 -13.67 2.66
N ILE A 133 8.64 -14.90 2.21
CA ILE A 133 8.28 -16.03 3.07
C ILE A 133 9.48 -16.96 3.19
N SER A 134 9.87 -17.33 4.41
CA SER A 134 10.90 -18.34 4.63
C SER A 134 10.43 -19.74 4.25
N GLU A 135 11.35 -20.63 3.85
CA GLU A 135 11.05 -22.05 3.56
C GLU A 135 10.34 -22.80 4.70
N SER A 136 10.53 -22.38 5.96
CA SER A 136 9.79 -22.97 7.07
C SER A 136 8.31 -22.59 7.10
N LYS A 137 7.83 -21.67 6.25
CA LYS A 137 6.47 -21.08 6.23
C LYS A 137 6.05 -20.36 7.51
N GLU A 138 6.89 -20.37 8.53
CA GLU A 138 6.59 -19.81 9.85
C GLU A 138 6.79 -18.30 9.91
N ASN A 139 7.64 -17.74 9.03
CA ASN A 139 8.02 -16.34 9.10
C ASN A 139 7.84 -15.63 7.75
N ILE A 140 7.07 -14.55 7.76
CA ILE A 140 6.95 -13.58 6.67
C ILE A 140 7.84 -12.41 7.05
N TYR A 141 8.60 -11.84 6.11
CA TYR A 141 9.52 -10.75 6.38
C TYR A 141 9.22 -9.53 5.50
N PRO A 142 8.89 -8.36 6.09
CA PRO A 142 8.70 -7.15 5.31
C PRO A 142 10.03 -6.63 4.75
N ASN A 143 10.08 -6.33 3.45
CA ASN A 143 11.30 -5.79 2.82
C ASN A 143 11.63 -4.36 3.28
N PHE A 144 10.72 -3.66 3.97
CA PHE A 144 10.96 -2.32 4.56
C PHE A 144 11.83 -2.31 5.81
N ALA A 145 12.31 -3.45 6.29
CA ALA A 145 13.40 -3.44 7.24
C ALA A 145 14.66 -2.90 6.53
N LYS A 146 14.80 -1.56 6.47
CA LYS A 146 15.81 -0.77 5.76
C LYS A 146 17.28 -1.17 6.02
N ASN A 147 17.50 -2.13 6.92
CA ASN A 147 18.77 -2.66 7.36
C ASN A 147 18.85 -4.20 7.24
N LEU A 148 17.96 -4.87 6.50
CA LEU A 148 18.04 -6.30 6.23
C LEU A 148 18.16 -6.49 4.72
N SER A 149 19.36 -6.82 4.25
CA SER A 149 19.56 -7.29 2.89
C SER A 149 19.36 -8.81 2.92
N PHE A 150 18.19 -9.28 2.53
CA PHE A 150 18.00 -10.71 2.27
C PHE A 150 18.98 -11.12 1.17
N LEU A 151 19.56 -12.33 1.24
CA LEU A 151 20.53 -12.79 0.24
C LEU A 151 20.01 -12.74 -1.20
N THR A 152 18.69 -12.73 -1.35
CA THR A 152 18.05 -12.62 -2.65
C THR A 152 18.29 -11.25 -3.29
N GLY A 153 18.33 -10.16 -2.50
CA GLY A 153 18.76 -8.83 -2.94
C GLY A 153 17.68 -7.90 -3.51
N TYR A 154 16.39 -8.25 -3.40
CA TYR A 154 15.29 -7.33 -3.72
C TYR A 154 14.93 -6.49 -2.48
N ASP A 155 15.04 -5.17 -2.59
CA ASP A 155 14.88 -4.21 -1.49
C ASP A 155 13.54 -3.45 -1.51
N GLY A 156 12.62 -3.85 -2.39
CA GLY A 156 11.43 -3.07 -2.72
C GLY A 156 11.79 -1.98 -3.74
N GLY A 157 11.38 -2.18 -4.99
CA GLY A 157 11.77 -1.32 -6.11
C GLY A 157 10.73 -1.29 -7.23
N SER A 158 11.00 -0.50 -8.27
CA SER A 158 10.08 -0.34 -9.42
C SER A 158 9.78 -1.67 -10.12
N PRO A 159 8.68 -1.78 -10.90
CA PRO A 159 8.33 -3.00 -11.62
C PRO A 159 9.46 -3.54 -12.53
N ARG A 160 10.26 -2.65 -13.14
CA ARG A 160 11.46 -3.05 -13.91
C ARG A 160 12.50 -3.75 -13.04
N ARG A 161 12.78 -3.24 -11.82
CA ARG A 161 13.71 -3.88 -10.89
C ARG A 161 13.20 -5.23 -10.41
N LEU A 162 11.89 -5.37 -10.23
CA LEU A 162 11.28 -6.66 -9.91
C LEU A 162 11.49 -7.65 -11.07
N ALA A 163 11.27 -7.22 -12.31
CA ALA A 163 11.52 -8.06 -13.48
C ALA A 163 12.99 -8.49 -13.57
N ASP A 164 13.93 -7.55 -13.43
CA ASP A 164 15.38 -7.84 -13.45
C ASP A 164 15.78 -8.82 -12.33
N TYR A 165 15.13 -8.70 -11.19
CA TYR A 165 15.35 -9.59 -10.07
C TYR A 165 14.82 -10.99 -10.34
N ILE A 166 13.57 -11.14 -10.81
CA ILE A 166 12.98 -12.45 -11.08
C ILE A 166 13.73 -13.14 -12.21
N GLU A 167 14.09 -12.42 -13.29
CA GLU A 167 14.88 -12.96 -14.41
C GLU A 167 16.22 -13.55 -13.94
N LYS A 168 16.84 -12.97 -12.91
CA LYS A 168 18.09 -13.47 -12.35
C LYS A 168 17.93 -14.81 -11.62
N TYR A 169 16.76 -15.10 -11.06
CA TYR A 169 16.51 -16.25 -10.17
C TYR A 169 15.45 -17.23 -10.70
N SER A 170 15.04 -17.09 -11.96
CA SER A 170 14.01 -17.93 -12.61
C SER A 170 14.50 -18.47 -13.95
N ASN A 171 13.86 -19.52 -14.46
CA ASN A 171 14.00 -19.94 -15.86
C ASN A 171 12.90 -19.34 -16.77
N ILE A 172 12.04 -18.47 -16.21
CA ILE A 172 10.96 -17.81 -16.92
C ILE A 172 11.55 -16.80 -17.91
N SER A 173 10.99 -16.73 -19.13
CA SER A 173 11.47 -15.79 -20.13
C SER A 173 11.23 -14.34 -19.67
N ARG A 174 12.15 -13.43 -20.00
CA ARG A 174 12.00 -12.01 -19.69
C ARG A 174 10.68 -11.43 -20.20
N GLN A 175 10.25 -11.86 -21.39
CA GLN A 175 9.00 -11.39 -21.97
C GLN A 175 7.79 -11.78 -21.11
N ASP A 176 7.76 -13.02 -20.62
CA ASP A 176 6.65 -13.50 -19.78
C ASP A 176 6.66 -12.83 -18.41
N ILE A 177 7.84 -12.64 -17.82
CA ILE A 177 8.04 -11.88 -16.58
C ILE A 177 7.46 -10.47 -16.73
N GLU A 178 7.84 -9.76 -17.78
CA GLU A 178 7.37 -8.39 -18.04
C GLU A 178 5.87 -8.35 -18.31
N ASN A 179 5.34 -9.29 -19.09
CA ASN A 179 3.91 -9.39 -19.36
C ASN A 179 3.10 -9.47 -18.07
N ILE A 180 3.52 -10.31 -17.11
CA ILE A 180 2.82 -10.45 -15.82
C ILE A 180 3.06 -9.22 -14.94
N ILE A 181 4.32 -8.85 -14.70
CA ILE A 181 4.67 -7.75 -13.78
C ILE A 181 4.09 -6.42 -14.22
N PHE A 182 4.02 -6.12 -15.52
CA PHE A 182 3.50 -4.85 -16.00
C PHE A 182 1.98 -4.81 -16.08
N SER A 183 1.32 -5.95 -16.30
CA SER A 183 -0.15 -6.02 -16.40
C SER A 183 -0.85 -6.20 -15.06
N LYS A 184 -0.16 -6.72 -14.04
CA LYS A 184 -0.73 -7.02 -12.72
C LYS A 184 -0.21 -6.10 -11.63
N ASN A 185 -1.02 -5.96 -10.59
CA ASN A 185 -0.78 -5.04 -9.48
C ASN A 185 -0.28 -5.74 -8.22
N LEU A 186 -0.44 -7.07 -8.15
CA LEU A 186 0.09 -7.97 -7.14
C LEU A 186 0.85 -9.09 -7.82
N ILE A 187 2.01 -9.43 -7.29
CA ILE A 187 2.92 -10.42 -7.85
C ILE A 187 3.32 -11.38 -6.74
N GLU A 188 3.18 -12.68 -7.00
CA GLU A 188 3.74 -13.77 -6.23
C GLU A 188 4.77 -14.49 -7.09
N TYR A 189 5.97 -14.69 -6.56
CA TYR A 189 6.98 -15.54 -7.17
C TYR A 189 7.38 -16.64 -6.19
N ASP A 190 7.25 -17.88 -6.64
CA ASP A 190 7.64 -19.08 -5.89
C ASP A 190 9.00 -19.55 -6.38
N PHE A 191 9.99 -19.57 -5.48
CA PHE A 191 11.36 -19.94 -5.80
C PHE A 191 11.53 -21.46 -5.97
N GLU A 192 10.68 -22.28 -5.36
CA GLU A 192 10.77 -23.74 -5.43
C GLU A 192 10.17 -24.27 -6.72
N SER A 193 8.96 -23.80 -7.07
CA SER A 193 8.29 -24.21 -8.30
C SER A 193 8.69 -23.41 -9.55
N ASP A 194 9.48 -22.34 -9.39
CA ASP A 194 9.85 -21.40 -10.46
C ASP A 194 8.60 -20.83 -11.16
N GLU A 195 7.59 -20.47 -10.36
CA GLU A 195 6.29 -20.00 -10.84
C GLU A 195 6.08 -18.53 -10.49
N LEU A 196 5.66 -17.75 -11.50
CA LEU A 196 5.31 -16.34 -11.36
C LEU A 196 3.81 -16.16 -11.60
N ILE A 197 3.10 -15.70 -10.58
CA ILE A 197 1.66 -15.46 -10.63
C ILE A 197 1.39 -13.98 -10.39
N GLY A 198 0.50 -13.40 -11.19
CA GLY A 198 0.04 -12.03 -11.03
C GLY A 198 -1.45 -11.96 -10.73
N TYR A 199 -1.81 -11.17 -9.73
CA TYR A 199 -3.20 -10.95 -9.31
C TYR A 199 -3.61 -9.49 -9.49
N ASP A 200 -4.91 -9.29 -9.63
CA ASP A 200 -5.52 -7.97 -9.56
C ASP A 200 -5.77 -7.63 -8.09
N ASN A 201 -5.45 -6.39 -7.70
CA ASN A 201 -5.80 -5.92 -6.37
C ASN A 201 -7.28 -5.50 -6.37
N PRO A 202 -8.16 -6.15 -5.58
CA PRO A 202 -9.59 -5.86 -5.59
C PRO A 202 -9.90 -4.43 -5.14
N PHE A 203 -8.98 -3.78 -4.42
CA PHE A 203 -9.13 -2.43 -3.88
C PHE A 203 -8.67 -1.31 -4.82
N VAL A 204 -8.19 -1.65 -6.02
CA VAL A 204 -7.76 -0.69 -7.03
C VAL A 204 -8.86 -0.51 -8.07
N GLU A 205 -9.11 0.74 -8.45
CA GLU A 205 -10.03 1.10 -9.51
C GLU A 205 -9.35 2.04 -10.51
N CYS A 206 -9.72 1.91 -11.78
CA CYS A 206 -9.25 2.77 -12.85
C CYS A 206 -10.27 3.87 -13.11
N ASN A 207 -9.95 5.09 -12.72
CA ASN A 207 -10.76 6.27 -12.98
C ASN A 207 -10.05 7.18 -13.97
N LYS A 208 -10.63 7.32 -15.18
CA LYS A 208 -10.07 8.15 -16.26
C LYS A 208 -8.61 7.82 -16.60
N GLY A 209 -8.25 6.54 -16.58
CA GLY A 209 -6.89 6.07 -16.86
C GLY A 209 -5.92 6.21 -15.68
N VAL A 210 -6.39 6.61 -14.50
CA VAL A 210 -5.59 6.67 -13.28
C VAL A 210 -6.06 5.58 -12.32
N GLU A 211 -5.15 4.67 -11.99
CA GLU A 211 -5.39 3.61 -11.00
C GLU A 211 -5.14 4.13 -9.58
N SER A 212 -6.11 3.95 -8.69
CA SER A 212 -5.98 4.36 -7.29
C SER A 212 -6.76 3.45 -6.35
N GLU A 213 -6.27 3.30 -5.12
CA GLU A 213 -6.99 2.58 -4.08
C GLU A 213 -8.19 3.38 -3.59
N PHE A 214 -9.36 2.75 -3.63
CA PHE A 214 -10.61 3.40 -3.18
C PHE A 214 -10.79 3.40 -1.66
N LEU A 215 -9.89 2.81 -0.88
CA LEU A 215 -10.03 2.75 0.59
C LEU A 215 -8.74 3.09 1.33
N ASN A 216 -8.89 3.42 2.61
CA ASN A 216 -7.83 3.54 3.59
C ASN A 216 -8.15 2.63 4.79
N LEU A 217 -7.12 2.03 5.39
CA LEU A 217 -7.26 1.18 6.56
C LEU A 217 -6.84 1.92 7.83
N TYR A 218 -7.66 1.80 8.87
CA TYR A 218 -7.43 2.37 10.19
C TYR A 218 -7.68 1.32 11.28
N ARG A 219 -7.28 1.65 12.51
CA ARG A 219 -7.53 0.87 13.72
C ARG A 219 -8.13 1.75 14.79
N TYR A 220 -9.09 1.20 15.52
CA TYR A 220 -9.70 1.82 16.69
C TYR A 220 -10.26 0.75 17.63
N ASN A 221 -9.97 0.82 18.94
CA ASN A 221 -10.49 -0.12 19.95
C ASN A 221 -10.38 -1.61 19.54
N ASN A 222 -9.20 -2.03 19.04
CA ASN A 222 -8.93 -3.38 18.55
C ASN A 222 -9.84 -3.85 17.39
N LYS A 223 -10.48 -2.92 16.67
CA LYS A 223 -11.18 -3.18 15.41
C LYS A 223 -10.44 -2.56 14.24
N LEU A 224 -10.50 -3.24 13.10
CA LEU A 224 -10.11 -2.69 11.80
C LEU A 224 -11.24 -1.79 11.27
N ILE A 225 -10.86 -0.66 10.69
CA ILE A 225 -11.78 0.30 10.09
C ILE A 225 -11.39 0.51 8.63
N PHE A 226 -12.29 0.16 7.73
CA PHE A 226 -12.15 0.41 6.29
C PHE A 226 -12.84 1.71 5.92
N LYS A 227 -12.08 2.76 5.66
CA LYS A 227 -12.65 4.04 5.20
C LYS A 227 -12.67 4.10 3.68
N ILE A 228 -13.86 4.11 3.09
CA ILE A 228 -14.04 4.28 1.65
C ILE A 228 -13.77 5.75 1.26
N LYS A 229 -12.99 5.96 0.19
CA LYS A 229 -12.68 7.28 -0.39
C LYS A 229 -13.72 7.67 -1.43
N GLY A 230 -13.87 8.98 -1.63
CA GLY A 230 -14.63 9.51 -2.78
C GLY A 230 -16.14 9.39 -2.68
N PHE A 231 -16.70 8.94 -1.56
CA PHE A 231 -18.14 8.83 -1.37
C PHE A 231 -18.77 10.23 -1.21
N LYS A 232 -19.76 10.55 -2.06
CA LYS A 232 -20.59 11.75 -1.98
C LYS A 232 -22.03 11.40 -2.31
N VAL A 233 -22.91 11.15 -1.34
CA VAL A 233 -24.35 10.95 -1.63
C VAL A 233 -24.91 12.26 -2.18
N ASN A 234 -24.95 12.37 -3.50
CA ASN A 234 -25.56 13.46 -4.26
C ASN A 234 -26.20 12.89 -5.52
N GLU A 235 -27.02 13.68 -6.20
CA GLU A 235 -27.95 13.26 -7.26
C GLU A 235 -27.29 12.61 -8.51
N ASN A 236 -25.96 12.59 -8.63
CA ASN A 236 -25.22 11.97 -9.75
C ASN A 236 -24.55 10.64 -9.36
N TYR A 237 -25.27 9.80 -8.61
CA TYR A 237 -24.70 8.65 -7.92
C TYR A 237 -24.71 7.34 -8.71
N ASN A 238 -23.59 6.59 -8.66
CA ASN A 238 -23.57 5.17 -9.01
C ASN A 238 -23.65 4.32 -7.74
N LEU A 239 -24.87 3.97 -7.33
CA LEU A 239 -25.15 3.16 -6.13
C LEU A 239 -24.48 1.77 -6.18
N ASN A 240 -24.36 1.20 -7.38
CA ASN A 240 -23.79 -0.13 -7.59
C ASN A 240 -22.30 -0.16 -7.24
N GLU A 241 -21.55 0.88 -7.59
CA GLU A 241 -20.10 0.95 -7.34
C GLU A 241 -19.75 0.87 -5.85
N ASN A 242 -20.55 1.49 -4.98
CA ASN A 242 -20.29 1.46 -3.53
C ASN A 242 -20.72 0.15 -2.89
N THR A 243 -21.80 -0.44 -3.40
CA THR A 243 -22.20 -1.80 -3.04
C THR A 243 -21.06 -2.76 -3.37
N ASP A 244 -20.51 -2.68 -4.58
CA ASP A 244 -19.38 -3.50 -5.02
C ASP A 244 -18.14 -3.30 -4.14
N ARG A 245 -17.84 -2.06 -3.74
CA ARG A 245 -16.72 -1.77 -2.83
C ARG A 245 -16.90 -2.40 -1.44
N ILE A 246 -18.10 -2.35 -0.88
CA ILE A 246 -18.42 -3.02 0.40
C ILE A 246 -18.29 -4.54 0.25
N LEU A 247 -18.87 -5.10 -0.82
CA LEU A 247 -18.81 -6.53 -1.09
C LEU A 247 -17.36 -7.00 -1.29
N LYS A 248 -16.52 -6.24 -1.99
CA LYS A 248 -15.07 -6.52 -2.11
C LYS A 248 -14.37 -6.60 -0.76
N ILE A 249 -14.66 -5.67 0.16
CA ILE A 249 -14.11 -5.69 1.53
C ILE A 249 -14.59 -6.95 2.27
N CYS A 250 -15.90 -7.20 2.27
CA CYS A 250 -16.48 -8.38 2.93
C CYS A 250 -15.91 -9.69 2.38
N ASN A 251 -15.77 -9.82 1.06
CA ASN A 251 -15.21 -11.00 0.41
C ASN A 251 -13.76 -11.25 0.86
N VAL A 252 -12.91 -10.21 0.87
CA VAL A 252 -11.53 -10.35 1.35
C VAL A 252 -11.48 -10.74 2.82
N MET A 253 -12.34 -10.13 3.66
CA MET A 253 -12.42 -10.47 5.09
C MET A 253 -12.87 -11.90 5.33
N GLN A 254 -13.83 -12.39 4.55
CA GLN A 254 -14.31 -13.77 4.66
C GLN A 254 -13.29 -14.78 4.14
N GLU A 255 -12.76 -14.56 2.93
CA GLU A 255 -11.89 -15.50 2.23
C GLU A 255 -10.52 -15.63 2.91
N TYR A 256 -9.88 -14.51 3.23
CA TYR A 256 -8.49 -14.51 3.70
C TYR A 256 -8.36 -14.39 5.22
N TYR A 257 -9.39 -13.89 5.90
CA TYR A 257 -9.35 -13.65 7.35
C TYR A 257 -10.39 -14.45 8.14
N SER A 258 -11.22 -15.26 7.47
CA SER A 258 -12.26 -16.09 8.11
C SER A 258 -13.19 -15.28 9.02
N SER A 259 -13.37 -13.99 8.71
CA SER A 259 -14.14 -13.10 9.56
C SER A 259 -15.63 -13.40 9.52
N ASN A 260 -16.29 -13.27 10.66
CA ASN A 260 -17.74 -13.30 10.73
C ASN A 260 -18.34 -12.00 10.13
N LEU A 261 -19.10 -12.14 9.05
CA LEU A 261 -19.77 -11.06 8.33
C LEU A 261 -21.16 -10.68 8.87
N ASP A 262 -21.53 -11.14 10.07
CA ASP A 262 -22.76 -10.71 10.74
C ASP A 262 -22.74 -9.19 10.99
N LEU A 263 -23.57 -8.47 10.24
CA LEU A 263 -23.78 -7.04 10.41
C LEU A 263 -24.58 -6.81 11.70
N LYS A 264 -23.98 -6.11 12.66
CA LYS A 264 -24.61 -5.80 13.95
C LYS A 264 -25.54 -4.61 13.86
N GLU A 265 -25.03 -3.53 13.28
CA GLU A 265 -25.76 -2.27 13.18
C GLU A 265 -25.20 -1.42 12.04
N ILE A 266 -26.04 -0.48 11.60
CA ILE A 266 -25.65 0.60 10.72
C ILE A 266 -25.96 1.89 11.47
N ARG A 267 -24.93 2.66 11.77
CA ARG A 267 -25.05 3.95 12.46
C ARG A 267 -24.45 5.05 11.61
N TYR A 268 -24.80 6.29 11.91
CA TYR A 268 -24.09 7.43 11.35
C TYR A 268 -23.44 8.24 12.46
N ILE A 269 -22.20 8.66 12.24
CA ILE A 269 -21.43 9.51 13.15
C ILE A 269 -21.41 10.91 12.56
N LYS A 270 -22.13 11.86 13.17
CA LYS A 270 -22.05 13.27 12.77
C LYS A 270 -20.62 13.77 13.02
N ASN A 271 -19.99 14.44 12.06
CA ASN A 271 -18.87 15.30 12.46
C ASN A 271 -19.46 16.52 13.17
N PHE A 272 -18.73 17.00 14.17
CA PHE A 272 -18.79 18.32 14.78
C PHE A 272 -19.45 18.41 16.17
N THR A 273 -18.61 18.94 17.08
CA THR A 273 -18.81 19.56 18.41
C THR A 273 -18.68 18.76 19.71
N LEU A 274 -18.92 17.45 19.76
CA LEU A 274 -18.78 16.69 21.03
C LEU A 274 -17.37 16.10 21.20
N GLU A 275 -16.76 16.25 22.39
CA GLU A 275 -15.43 15.68 22.72
C GLU A 275 -15.33 14.19 22.40
N GLU A 276 -16.41 13.45 22.67
CA GLU A 276 -16.55 12.01 22.42
C GLU A 276 -16.41 11.62 20.93
N THR A 277 -16.70 12.55 20.01
CA THR A 277 -16.64 12.34 18.56
C THR A 277 -15.36 12.85 17.90
N LYS A 278 -14.54 13.65 18.62
CA LYS A 278 -13.26 14.19 18.11
C LYS A 278 -12.28 13.09 17.73
N LYS A 279 -12.30 11.95 18.44
CA LYS A 279 -11.47 10.76 18.18
C LYS A 279 -11.70 10.11 16.81
N TYR A 280 -12.83 10.39 16.18
CA TYR A 280 -13.20 9.89 14.86
C TYR A 280 -12.85 10.87 13.72
N LYS A 281 -12.19 12.00 14.05
CA LYS A 281 -11.75 12.98 13.07
C LYS A 281 -10.58 12.39 12.29
N PHE A 282 -10.85 11.94 11.08
CA PHE A 282 -9.80 11.73 10.10
C PHE A 282 -9.07 13.06 9.87
N ASN A 283 -7.73 13.04 9.82
CA ASN A 283 -6.91 14.17 9.38
C ASN A 283 -7.19 14.51 7.91
N ASN A 284 -8.37 15.06 7.63
CA ASN A 284 -8.71 15.60 6.33
C ASN A 284 -8.15 17.03 6.28
N VAL A 285 -7.27 17.27 5.31
CA VAL A 285 -6.66 18.59 5.02
C VAL A 285 -7.71 19.63 4.58
N TYR A 286 -8.95 19.21 4.32
CA TYR A 286 -10.04 20.10 3.95
C TYR A 286 -10.71 20.70 5.21
N ASN A 287 -10.21 21.86 5.59
CA ASN A 287 -10.63 22.67 6.74
C ASN A 287 -12.04 23.28 6.65
N ASN A 288 -12.95 22.81 5.80
CA ASN A 288 -14.27 23.44 5.70
C ASN A 288 -15.38 22.46 5.28
N ILE A 289 -16.48 22.53 6.05
CA ILE A 289 -17.92 22.39 5.70
C ILE A 289 -18.65 21.46 6.69
N TYR A 290 -19.68 22.03 7.30
CA TYR A 290 -20.43 21.60 8.47
C TYR A 290 -21.37 20.38 8.31
N ASP A 291 -21.28 19.62 7.21
CA ASP A 291 -22.31 18.62 6.83
C ASP A 291 -21.80 17.19 6.57
N TYR A 292 -20.54 16.90 6.89
CA TYR A 292 -19.97 15.56 6.67
C TYR A 292 -20.28 14.65 7.86
N VAL A 293 -20.93 13.51 7.61
CA VAL A 293 -21.02 12.40 8.57
C VAL A 293 -20.25 11.20 8.05
N ASN A 294 -20.02 10.19 8.88
CA ASN A 294 -19.65 8.86 8.40
C ASN A 294 -20.83 7.92 8.61
N LEU A 295 -21.32 7.27 7.55
CA LEU A 295 -22.15 6.07 7.67
C LEU A 295 -21.23 4.91 8.03
N VAL A 296 -21.58 4.14 9.05
CA VAL A 296 -20.73 3.09 9.63
C VAL A 296 -21.50 1.79 9.65
N PHE A 297 -21.01 0.81 8.91
CA PHE A 297 -21.44 -0.59 8.97
C PHE A 297 -20.59 -1.29 10.02
N VAL A 298 -21.22 -1.76 11.10
CA VAL A 298 -20.52 -2.37 12.23
C VAL A 298 -20.64 -3.89 12.14
N PHE A 299 -19.52 -4.57 11.94
CA PHE A 299 -19.43 -6.02 12.02
C PHE A 299 -18.82 -6.44 13.38
N ASN A 300 -18.72 -7.75 13.58
CA ASN A 300 -18.07 -8.33 14.75
C ASN A 300 -16.62 -7.85 14.90
N GLU A 301 -15.82 -8.00 13.85
CA GLU A 301 -14.35 -7.86 13.89
C GLU A 301 -13.85 -6.56 13.25
N PHE A 302 -14.66 -5.92 12.41
CA PHE A 302 -14.28 -4.71 11.68
C PHE A 302 -15.48 -3.78 11.48
N GLU A 303 -15.20 -2.59 10.98
CA GLU A 303 -16.21 -1.61 10.58
C GLU A 303 -15.89 -1.07 9.18
N ILE A 304 -16.92 -0.80 8.38
CA ILE A 304 -16.78 -0.11 7.09
C ILE A 304 -17.36 1.29 7.24
N TRP A 305 -16.54 2.29 6.98
CA TRP A 305 -16.83 3.70 7.17
C TRP A 305 -16.92 4.40 5.84
N ILE A 306 -18.01 5.13 5.67
CA ILE A 306 -18.39 5.73 4.41
C ILE A 306 -18.64 7.22 4.67
N PRO A 307 -17.69 8.10 4.32
CA PRO A 307 -17.83 9.54 4.48
C PRO A 307 -18.95 10.05 3.58
N THR A 308 -20.00 10.65 4.12
CA THR A 308 -21.15 11.13 3.34
C THR A 308 -21.57 12.53 3.78
N LYS A 309 -22.18 13.28 2.86
CA LYS A 309 -22.75 14.59 3.17
C LYS A 309 -24.23 14.42 3.47
N ILE A 310 -24.68 14.86 4.63
CA ILE A 310 -26.10 14.77 5.00
C ILE A 310 -26.58 16.14 5.45
N HIS A 311 -27.71 16.55 4.86
CA HIS A 311 -28.36 17.83 5.12
C HIS A 311 -29.57 17.72 6.07
N GLU A 312 -29.94 16.53 6.53
CA GLU A 312 -31.16 16.26 7.32
C GLU A 312 -30.90 15.39 8.55
N GLU A 313 -31.80 15.48 9.53
CA GLU A 313 -31.67 14.80 10.83
C GLU A 313 -31.82 13.27 10.77
N ASN A 314 -32.52 12.72 9.76
CA ASN A 314 -32.71 11.27 9.62
C ASN A 314 -32.42 10.76 8.20
N VAL A 315 -31.17 10.34 7.98
CA VAL A 315 -30.69 9.90 6.66
C VAL A 315 -31.31 8.60 6.17
N PHE A 316 -31.71 7.69 7.07
CA PHE A 316 -32.30 6.41 6.70
C PHE A 316 -33.70 6.55 6.09
N ASN A 317 -34.30 7.73 6.21
CA ASN A 317 -35.56 8.06 5.56
C ASN A 317 -35.41 8.61 4.14
N LYS A 318 -34.18 8.93 3.70
CA LYS A 318 -33.93 9.35 2.32
C LYS A 318 -34.08 8.18 1.37
N LYS A 319 -34.73 8.44 0.23
CA LYS A 319 -34.96 7.43 -0.82
C LYS A 319 -33.63 6.83 -1.28
N GLU A 320 -32.63 7.66 -1.52
CA GLU A 320 -31.31 7.26 -2.01
C GLU A 320 -30.57 6.35 -1.01
N MET A 321 -30.73 6.62 0.30
CA MET A 321 -30.15 5.77 1.35
C MET A 321 -30.87 4.42 1.44
N ARG A 322 -32.20 4.41 1.27
CA ARG A 322 -32.97 3.17 1.23
C ARG A 322 -32.62 2.34 0.01
N GLU A 323 -32.54 2.95 -1.17
CA GLU A 323 -32.12 2.29 -2.41
C GLU A 323 -30.70 1.72 -2.27
N PHE A 324 -29.77 2.46 -1.67
CA PHE A 324 -28.42 1.96 -1.36
C PHE A 324 -28.41 0.77 -0.38
N LEU A 325 -29.27 0.78 0.63
CA LEU A 325 -29.35 -0.34 1.57
C LEU A 325 -30.03 -1.55 0.91
N GLU A 326 -31.03 -1.32 0.06
CA GLU A 326 -31.67 -2.36 -0.75
C GLU A 326 -30.70 -3.05 -1.70
N THR A 327 -29.73 -2.33 -2.31
CA THR A 327 -28.68 -2.97 -3.13
C THR A 327 -27.76 -3.86 -2.31
N LEU A 328 -27.67 -3.65 -0.99
CA LEU A 328 -26.98 -4.52 -0.04
C LEU A 328 -27.91 -5.61 0.54
N ASN A 329 -29.13 -5.77 0.02
CA ASN A 329 -30.19 -6.62 0.57
C ASN A 329 -30.55 -6.29 2.03
N LEU A 330 -30.46 -5.02 2.42
CA LEU A 330 -30.79 -4.53 3.75
C LEU A 330 -32.08 -3.73 3.68
N THR A 331 -33.04 -4.08 4.53
CA THR A 331 -34.32 -3.36 4.62
C THR A 331 -34.33 -2.47 5.86
N VAL A 332 -34.58 -1.19 5.67
CA VAL A 332 -34.81 -0.26 6.79
C VAL A 332 -36.22 -0.48 7.33
N ILE A 333 -36.33 -0.99 8.55
CA ILE A 333 -37.61 -1.12 9.22
C ILE A 333 -37.76 0.03 10.22
N ASP A 334 -38.68 0.96 9.92
CA ASP A 334 -39.01 2.05 10.84
C ASP A 334 -39.71 1.47 12.08
N LYS A 335 -39.05 1.57 13.24
CA LYS A 335 -39.55 1.08 14.53
C LYS A 335 -40.93 1.65 14.86
N SER A 336 -41.24 2.89 14.46
CA SER A 336 -42.56 3.48 14.70
C SER A 336 -43.67 2.83 13.88
N LEU A 337 -43.35 2.32 12.68
CA LEU A 337 -44.26 1.55 11.83
C LEU A 337 -44.37 0.10 12.31
N LEU A 338 -43.27 -0.48 12.79
CA LEU A 338 -43.25 -1.79 13.45
C LEU A 338 -44.07 -1.77 14.74
N GLU A 339 -43.91 -0.78 15.61
CA GLU A 339 -44.69 -0.62 16.83
C GLU A 339 -46.17 -0.31 16.54
N LYS A 340 -46.49 0.47 15.51
CA LYS A 340 -47.87 0.66 15.04
C LYS A 340 -48.46 -0.64 14.45
N GLY A 341 -47.65 -1.39 13.72
CA GLY A 341 -48.00 -2.69 13.14
C GLY A 341 -48.21 -3.77 14.20
N ILE A 342 -47.32 -3.85 15.19
CA ILE A 342 -47.41 -4.70 16.38
C ILE A 342 -48.63 -4.28 17.20
N LYS A 343 -48.89 -2.99 17.45
CA LYS A 343 -50.13 -2.55 18.11
C LYS A 343 -51.40 -2.94 17.35
N LYS A 344 -51.38 -2.87 16.01
CA LYS A 344 -52.49 -3.35 15.18
C LYS A 344 -52.62 -4.87 15.22
N LEU A 345 -51.50 -5.60 15.23
CA LEU A 345 -51.46 -7.05 15.37
C LEU A 345 -51.93 -7.49 16.77
N ASP A 346 -51.53 -6.82 17.85
CA ASP A 346 -52.01 -7.00 19.22
C ASP A 346 -53.51 -6.73 19.31
N GLN A 347 -54.04 -5.73 18.61
CA GLN A 347 -55.50 -5.50 18.53
C GLN A 347 -56.23 -6.63 17.80
N ILE A 348 -55.62 -7.21 16.76
CA ILE A 348 -56.17 -8.35 16.01
C ILE A 348 -56.05 -9.65 16.84
N ILE A 349 -54.92 -9.88 17.51
CA ILE A 349 -54.63 -11.04 18.35
C ILE A 349 -55.51 -11.04 19.60
N ASN A 350 -55.70 -9.89 20.26
CA ASN A 350 -56.65 -9.73 21.37
C ASN A 350 -58.12 -9.86 20.92
N GLY A 351 -58.41 -9.61 19.64
CA GLY A 351 -59.74 -9.81 19.05
C GLY A 351 -60.05 -11.26 18.63
N VAL A 352 -59.02 -12.10 18.43
CA VAL A 352 -59.16 -13.45 17.85
C VAL A 352 -58.67 -14.57 18.80
N GLY A 353 -58.03 -14.24 19.93
CA GLY A 353 -57.75 -15.20 21.00
C GLY A 353 -56.69 -16.26 20.64
N ILE A 354 -55.61 -15.85 19.96
CA ILE A 354 -54.51 -16.75 19.59
C ILE A 354 -53.23 -16.32 20.33
N GLU A 355 -52.89 -17.01 21.42
CA GLU A 355 -51.60 -16.83 22.11
C GLU A 355 -50.48 -17.57 21.36
N LYS A 356 -49.49 -16.84 20.81
CA LYS A 356 -48.03 -17.14 20.90
C LYS A 356 -47.11 -16.22 20.06
N TYR A 357 -46.04 -15.73 20.71
CA TYR A 357 -44.69 -15.31 20.23
C TYR A 357 -44.57 -14.04 19.32
N ILE A 358 -43.53 -13.18 19.36
CA ILE A 358 -42.07 -13.32 19.53
C ILE A 358 -41.47 -12.09 20.26
N GLU A 359 -40.48 -12.33 21.14
CA GLU A 359 -39.57 -11.33 21.73
C GLU A 359 -38.17 -11.51 21.12
N ILE A 360 -37.45 -10.42 20.81
CA ILE A 360 -35.99 -10.23 20.48
C ILE A 360 -35.89 -8.93 19.63
N LEU A 361 -35.08 -7.88 19.88
CA LEU A 361 -33.83 -7.68 20.65
C LEU A 361 -33.71 -6.22 21.16
N ARG A 362 -32.99 -6.06 22.29
CA ARG A 362 -32.56 -4.81 22.95
C ARG A 362 -31.40 -4.14 22.22
N ILE A 363 -31.34 -2.81 22.21
CA ILE A 363 -30.10 -2.02 22.37
C ILE A 363 -30.43 -0.79 23.22
N GLU A 364 -29.59 -0.54 24.24
CA GLU A 364 -29.62 0.59 25.18
C GLU A 364 -29.36 1.95 24.52
#